data_AF-A0A949MHU4-F1
#
_entry.id   AF-A0A949MHU4-F1
#
_cell.length_a   1.000
_cell.length_b   1.000
_cell.length_c   1.000
_cell.angle_alpha   90.00
_cell.angle_beta   90.00
_cell.angle_gamma   90.00
#
_symmetry.space_group_name_H-M   'P 1'
#
loop_
_entity.id
_entity.type
_entity.pdbx_description
1 polymer ?
#
loop_
_entity_poly.entity_id
_entity_poly.type
_entity_poly.pdbx_seq_one_letter_code
_entity_poly.pdbx_strand_id
1 'polypeptide(L)'
;QLQDVSLALAFAAVKYALDSGMTHCLNSAKPALCRMLRRKYGVKLDMIHARVDLDKIGPEDRNFFATDPLPCVYRGDLSQWYNAFSSHLPHGVEILV
;
A
#
# COMPACT_ATOMS: atom_id res chain seq x y z
N GLN A 1 -19.03 -1.67 4.15
CA GLN A 1 -19.16 -0.21 4.19
C GLN A 1 -17.83 0.49 4.49
N LEU A 2 -17.21 0.37 5.67
CA LEU A 2 -15.89 1.00 5.94
C LEU A 2 -14.71 0.45 5.11
N GLN A 3 -14.75 -0.84 4.73
CA GLN A 3 -13.71 -1.47 3.89
C GLN A 3 -13.79 -1.09 2.41
N ASP A 4 -14.96 -0.63 1.94
CA ASP A 4 -15.18 -0.31 0.53
C ASP A 4 -14.66 1.10 0.23
N VAL A 5 -14.84 2.03 1.19
CA VAL A 5 -14.31 3.40 1.13
C VAL A 5 -12.77 3.39 1.13
N SER A 6 -12.14 2.49 1.89
CA SER A 6 -10.68 2.41 1.94
C SER A 6 -10.06 1.89 0.63
N LEU A 7 -10.76 0.99 -0.09
CA LEU A 7 -10.31 0.50 -1.40
C LEU A 7 -10.47 1.55 -2.50
N ALA A 8 -11.60 2.25 -2.55
CA ALA A 8 -11.83 3.33 -3.52
C ALA A 8 -10.80 4.46 -3.36
N LEU A 9 -10.50 4.85 -2.12
CA LEU A 9 -9.46 5.85 -1.84
C LEU A 9 -8.07 5.36 -2.26
N ALA A 10 -7.74 4.11 -1.96
CA ALA A 10 -6.46 3.52 -2.38
C ALA A 10 -6.33 3.47 -3.91
N PHE A 11 -7.41 3.13 -4.62
CA PHE A 11 -7.44 3.17 -6.08
C PHE A 11 -7.23 4.59 -6.61
N ALA A 12 -7.95 5.58 -6.07
CA ALA A 12 -7.82 6.97 -6.50
C ALA A 12 -6.39 7.49 -6.34
N ALA A 13 -5.75 7.18 -5.20
CA ALA A 13 -4.36 7.55 -4.94
C ALA A 13 -3.38 6.90 -5.93
N VAL A 14 -3.59 5.61 -6.25
CA VAL A 14 -2.76 4.90 -7.24
C VAL A 14 -2.95 5.48 -8.64
N LYS A 15 -4.19 5.78 -9.05
CA LYS A 15 -4.49 6.40 -10.33
C LYS A 15 -3.79 7.76 -10.46
N TYR A 16 -3.97 8.64 -9.47
CA TYR A 16 -3.34 9.95 -9.45
C TYR A 16 -1.81 9.87 -9.56
N ALA A 17 -1.18 8.93 -8.86
CA ALA A 17 0.27 8.74 -8.94
C ALA A 17 0.73 8.31 -10.34
N LEU A 18 0.00 7.40 -10.99
CA LEU A 18 0.26 6.99 -12.37
C LEU A 18 0.11 8.16 -13.36
N ASP A 19 -0.98 8.93 -13.23
CA ASP A 19 -1.25 10.10 -14.08
C ASP A 19 -0.19 11.21 -13.88
N SER A 20 0.44 11.25 -12.71
CA SER A 20 1.59 12.12 -12.40
C SER A 20 2.93 11.57 -12.91
N GLY A 21 2.94 10.47 -13.66
CA GLY A 21 4.15 9.86 -14.24
C GLY A 21 4.95 8.97 -13.27
N MET A 22 4.41 8.65 -12.09
CA MET A 22 5.06 7.71 -11.17
C MET A 22 4.82 6.28 -11.60
N THR A 23 5.84 5.44 -11.47
CA THR A 23 5.74 4.00 -11.80
C THR A 23 5.80 3.11 -10.57
N HIS A 24 6.31 3.63 -9.46
CA HIS A 24 6.53 2.87 -8.23
C HIS A 24 6.14 3.67 -6.99
N CYS A 25 5.76 2.96 -5.94
CA CYS A 25 5.55 3.54 -4.61
C CYS A 25 6.47 2.89 -3.57
N LEU A 26 6.71 3.63 -2.49
CA LEU A 26 7.37 3.13 -1.29
C LEU A 26 6.31 2.97 -0.20
N ASN A 27 6.25 1.78 0.40
CA ASN A 27 5.31 1.48 1.47
C ASN A 27 6.04 0.91 2.67
N SER A 28 5.77 1.46 3.85
CA SER A 28 6.11 0.82 5.12
C SER A 28 4.97 -0.12 5.50
N ALA A 29 5.24 -1.42 5.62
CA ALA A 29 4.21 -2.41 5.90
C ALA A 29 4.73 -3.55 6.77
N LYS A 30 3.85 -4.12 7.59
CA LYS A 30 4.15 -5.38 8.28
C LYS A 30 4.18 -6.53 7.26
N PRO A 31 5.07 -7.54 7.43
CA PRO A 31 5.13 -8.69 6.52
C PRO A 31 3.79 -9.43 6.35
N ALA A 32 2.93 -9.42 7.37
CA ALA A 32 1.59 -10.02 7.30
C ALA A 32 0.69 -9.30 6.28
N LEU A 33 0.72 -7.97 6.23
CA LEU A 33 -0.02 -7.19 5.25
C LEU A 33 0.46 -7.49 3.82
N CYS A 34 1.78 -7.60 3.63
CA CYS A 34 2.37 -7.94 2.34
C CYS A 34 1.92 -9.33 1.85
N ARG A 35 1.87 -10.32 2.75
CA ARG A 35 1.34 -11.66 2.45
C ARG A 35 -0.15 -11.61 2.08
N MET A 36 -0.94 -10.81 2.79
CA MET A 36 -2.35 -10.63 2.50
C MET A 36 -2.55 -9.98 1.12
N LEU A 37 -1.83 -8.89 0.82
CA LEU A 37 -1.90 -8.20 -0.47
C LEU A 37 -1.59 -9.15 -1.63
N ARG A 38 -0.52 -9.95 -1.48
CA ARG A 38 -0.15 -10.97 -2.48
C ARG A 38 -1.21 -12.04 -2.66
N ARG A 39 -1.79 -12.56 -1.57
CA ARG A 39 -2.78 -13.64 -1.61
C ARG A 39 -4.13 -13.19 -2.14
N LYS A 40 -4.60 -12.01 -1.71
CA LYS A 40 -5.94 -11.52 -1.99
C LYS A 40 -6.02 -10.75 -3.31
N TYR A 41 -4.99 -9.96 -3.61
CA TYR A 41 -5.01 -9.02 -4.73
C TYR A 41 -3.94 -9.31 -5.78
N GLY A 42 -3.10 -10.35 -5.60
CA GLY A 42 -2.01 -10.67 -6.53
C GLY A 42 -0.85 -9.68 -6.54
N VAL A 43 -0.91 -8.64 -5.69
CA VAL A 43 0.08 -7.56 -5.62
C VAL A 43 1.38 -8.07 -4.99
N LYS A 44 2.49 -7.91 -5.70
CA LYS A 44 3.83 -8.22 -5.18
C LYS A 44 4.53 -6.94 -4.74
N LEU A 45 5.22 -7.03 -3.61
CA LEU A 45 6.02 -5.94 -3.06
C LEU A 45 7.46 -6.43 -2.92
N ASP A 46 8.38 -5.67 -3.50
CA ASP A 46 9.81 -5.96 -3.44
C ASP A 46 10.37 -5.32 -2.17
N MET A 47 10.95 -6.12 -1.27
CA MET A 47 11.54 -5.58 -0.05
C MET A 47 12.80 -4.78 -0.42
N ILE A 48 12.81 -3.48 -0.11
CA ILE A 48 13.97 -2.61 -0.35
C ILE A 48 14.81 -2.49 0.93
N HIS A 49 14.14 -2.43 2.09
CA HIS A 49 14.84 -2.24 3.36
C HIS A 49 14.18 -3.06 4.46
N ALA A 50 14.98 -3.92 5.09
CA ALA A 50 14.50 -4.94 6.03
C ALA A 50 14.20 -4.40 7.44
N ARG A 51 14.47 -3.13 7.75
CA ARG A 51 14.27 -2.60 9.10
C ARG A 51 14.01 -1.11 9.08
N VAL A 52 12.82 -0.67 9.51
CA VAL A 52 12.61 0.76 9.75
C VAL A 52 13.50 1.19 10.92
N ASP A 53 14.30 2.23 10.70
CA ASP A 53 15.18 2.83 11.69
C ASP A 53 14.33 3.61 12.71
N LEU A 54 14.04 2.97 13.85
CA LEU A 54 13.17 3.52 14.90
C LEU A 54 13.73 4.80 15.54
N ASP A 55 15.03 5.07 15.37
CA ASP A 55 15.66 6.28 15.88
C ASP A 55 15.35 7.52 15.03
N LYS A 56 14.87 7.31 13.79
CA LYS A 56 14.41 8.37 12.89
C LYS A 56 12.90 8.62 12.93
N ILE A 57 12.18 7.84 13.73
CA ILE A 57 10.74 7.99 13.91
C ILE A 57 10.46 8.95 15.06
N GLY A 58 9.55 9.90 14.86
CA GLY A 58 9.07 10.81 15.89
C GLY A 58 8.55 10.04 17.13
N PRO A 59 8.71 10.59 18.35
CA PRO A 59 8.24 9.94 19.58
C PRO A 59 6.76 9.52 19.54
N GLU A 60 5.92 10.29 18.86
CA GLU A 60 4.49 10.09 18.65
C GLU A 60 4.16 8.81 17.86
N ASP A 61 5.04 8.45 16.92
CA ASP A 61 4.83 7.36 15.98
C ASP A 61 5.51 6.06 16.42
N ARG A 62 6.46 6.13 17.37
CA ARG A 62 7.25 4.97 17.83
C ARG A 62 6.39 3.78 18.23
N ASN A 63 5.26 3.99 18.92
CA ASN A 63 4.38 2.90 19.34
C ASN A 63 3.76 2.14 18.16
N PHE A 64 3.51 2.82 17.03
CA PHE A 64 2.97 2.19 15.83
C PHE A 64 3.99 1.30 15.13
N PHE A 65 5.27 1.69 15.16
CA PHE A 65 6.35 1.03 14.43
C PHE A 65 7.18 0.06 15.28
N ALA A 66 7.15 0.15 16.61
CA ALA A 66 7.98 -0.64 17.53
C ALA A 66 7.42 -2.02 17.92
N THR A 67 6.29 -2.45 17.35
CA THR A 67 5.70 -3.76 17.65
C THR A 67 6.14 -4.82 16.64
N ASP A 68 6.76 -5.91 17.13
CA ASP A 68 7.20 -7.00 16.27
C ASP A 68 6.04 -7.72 15.55
N PRO A 69 6.23 -8.16 14.29
CA PRO A 69 7.40 -7.91 13.46
C PRO A 69 7.47 -6.44 13.02
N LEU A 70 8.65 -5.83 13.16
CA LEU A 70 8.89 -4.48 12.69
C LEU A 70 8.47 -4.34 11.22
N PRO A 71 7.85 -3.22 10.84
CA PRO A 71 7.56 -2.96 9.46
C PRO A 71 8.87 -2.82 8.65
N CYS A 72 8.80 -3.24 7.39
CA CYS A 72 9.87 -3.10 6.42
C CYS A 72 9.42 -2.13 5.33
N VAL A 73 10.38 -1.56 4.60
CA VAL A 73 10.08 -0.71 3.45
C VAL A 73 10.10 -1.57 2.19
N TYR A 74 9.01 -1.48 1.43
CA TYR A 74 8.84 -2.20 0.18
C TYR A 74 8.60 -1.25 -0.99
N ARG A 75 9.02 -1.67 -2.17
CA ARG A 75 8.65 -1.10 -3.46
C ARG A 75 7.40 -1.81 -3.98
N GLY A 76 6.42 -1.06 -4.44
CA GLY A 76 5.32 -1.58 -5.24
C GLY A 76 5.37 -1.04 -6.66
N ASP A 77 4.98 -1.85 -7.63
CA ASP A 77 4.69 -1.41 -9.00
C ASP A 77 3.27 -0.85 -9.06
N LEU A 78 3.11 0.42 -9.41
CA LEU A 78 1.81 1.09 -9.36
C LEU A 78 0.80 0.52 -10.38
N SER A 79 1.26 0.03 -11.52
CA SER A 79 0.39 -0.59 -12.52
C SER A 79 -0.21 -1.91 -12.02
N GLN A 80 0.56 -2.71 -11.27
CA GLN A 80 0.04 -3.91 -10.60
C GLN A 80 -1.02 -3.56 -9.58
N TRP A 81 -0.78 -2.52 -8.76
CA TRP A 81 -1.75 -2.06 -7.76
C TRP A 81 -3.04 -1.57 -8.42
N TYR A 82 -2.92 -0.81 -9.50
CA TYR A 82 -4.08 -0.30 -10.25
C TYR A 82 -4.95 -1.43 -10.80
N ASN A 83 -4.33 -2.41 -11.46
CA ASN A 83 -5.04 -3.56 -12.02
C ASN A 83 -5.71 -4.42 -10.93
N ALA A 84 -4.99 -4.61 -9.82
CA ALA A 84 -5.48 -5.35 -8.67
C ALA A 84 -6.68 -4.66 -8.01
N PHE A 85 -6.66 -3.34 -7.84
CA PHE A 85 -7.76 -2.61 -7.25
C PHE A 85 -8.94 -2.45 -8.19
N SER A 86 -8.70 -2.19 -9.48
CA SER A 86 -9.76 -2.09 -10.50
C SER A 86 -10.66 -3.32 -10.55
N SER A 87 -10.06 -4.51 -10.46
CA SER A 87 -10.79 -5.80 -10.49
C SER A 87 -11.63 -6.07 -9.23
N HIS A 88 -11.42 -5.30 -8.16
CA HIS A 88 -12.08 -5.48 -6.87
C HIS A 88 -12.97 -4.29 -6.48
N LEU A 89 -13.03 -3.24 -7.30
CA LEU A 89 -13.97 -2.16 -7.10
C LEU A 89 -15.40 -2.65 -7.38
N PRO A 90 -16.38 -2.30 -6.53
CA PRO A 90 -17.77 -2.61 -6.80
C PRO A 90 -18.20 -2.02 -8.15
N HIS A 91 -18.97 -2.78 -8.93
CA HIS A 91 -19.54 -2.28 -10.18
C HIS A 91 -20.35 -1.00 -9.90
N GLY A 92 -20.04 0.08 -10.62
CA GLY A 92 -20.72 1.37 -10.48
C GLY A 92 -20.00 2.42 -9.62
N VAL A 93 -18.82 2.13 -9.07
CA VAL A 93 -17.99 3.17 -8.44
C VAL A 93 -17.22 3.92 -9.53
N GLU A 94 -17.74 5.08 -9.95
CA GLU A 94 -17.02 6.05 -10.77
C GLU A 94 -16.10 6.88 -9.89
N ILE A 95 -14.79 6.75 -10.09
CA ILE A 95 -13.79 7.55 -9.38
C ILE A 95 -13.33 8.65 -10.35
N LEU A 96 -13.92 9.83 -10.20
CA LEU A 96 -13.50 11.06 -10.86
C LEU A 96 -12.17 11.51 -10.23
N VAL A 97 -11.05 11.11 -10.85
CA VAL A 97 -9.70 11.59 -10.56
C VAL A 97 -9.17 12.24 -11.82
#